data_AF-A0A366HRK2-F1
#
_entry.id   AF-A0A366HRK2-F1
#
_cell.length_a   1.000
_cell.length_b   1.000
_cell.length_c   1.000
_cell.angle_alpha   90.00
_cell.angle_beta   90.00
_cell.angle_gamma   90.00
#
_symmetry.space_group_name_H-M   'P 1'
#
loop_
_entity.id
_entity.type
_entity.pdbx_description
1 polymer ?
#
loop_
_entity_poly.entity_id
_entity_poly.type
_entity_poly.pdbx_seq_one_letter_code
_entity_poly.pdbx_strand_id
1 'polypeptide(L)'
;MTEGLSDSAPGEIPLVFENPAKATWPPVWNPDAQGTGVRGRSWSKGVIIGMNDSSVSLRPLETMKGTAVPLKKVHGKDLFEAAIDPTAFPTGEILDIEEK
;
A
#
# COMPACT_ATOMS: atom_id res chain seq x y z
N MET A 1 8.83 -1.13 -0.14
CA MET A 1 9.05 -0.99 -1.61
C MET A 1 8.51 -2.24 -2.28
N THR A 2 7.99 -2.17 -3.50
CA THR A 2 7.50 -3.38 -4.21
C THR A 2 8.66 -4.04 -4.96
N GLU A 3 8.82 -5.35 -4.79
CA GLU A 3 9.95 -6.10 -5.35
C GLU A 3 9.75 -6.47 -6.83
N GLY A 4 10.84 -6.46 -7.62
CA GLY A 4 10.87 -7.03 -8.98
C GLY A 4 10.34 -6.15 -10.12
N LEU A 5 10.04 -4.87 -9.88
CA LEU A 5 9.47 -3.97 -10.89
C LEU A 5 10.54 -3.16 -11.65
N SER A 6 10.29 -2.94 -12.95
CA SER A 6 11.08 -2.09 -13.86
C SER A 6 10.23 -0.96 -14.47
N ASP A 7 10.86 -0.09 -15.25
CA ASP A 7 10.23 1.01 -15.99
C ASP A 7 9.26 0.54 -17.11
N SER A 8 9.32 -0.74 -17.49
CA SER A 8 8.38 -1.36 -18.43
C SER A 8 7.13 -1.95 -17.76
N ALA A 9 7.05 -1.95 -16.42
CA ALA A 9 5.88 -2.48 -15.71
C ALA A 9 4.68 -1.51 -15.78
N PRO A 10 3.43 -2.00 -15.66
CA PRO A 10 2.25 -1.15 -15.64
C PRO A 10 2.34 0.00 -14.61
N GLY A 11 1.89 1.19 -15.02
CA GLY A 11 1.97 2.41 -14.20
C GLY A 11 1.11 2.38 -12.94
N GLU A 12 0.02 1.60 -12.94
CA GLU A 12 -0.92 1.48 -11.83
C GLU A 12 -0.42 0.57 -10.68
N ILE A 13 0.83 0.10 -10.72
CA ILE A 13 1.39 -0.72 -9.65
C ILE A 13 1.91 0.18 -8.52
N PRO A 14 1.48 -0.02 -7.26
CA PRO A 14 2.05 0.69 -6.11
C PRO A 14 3.53 0.37 -5.96
N LEU A 15 4.40 1.39 -5.84
CA LEU A 15 5.85 1.21 -5.65
C LEU A 15 6.33 1.64 -4.26
N VAL A 16 5.83 2.79 -3.84
CA VAL A 16 6.27 3.49 -2.63
C VAL A 16 5.03 3.80 -1.82
N PHE A 17 5.00 3.35 -0.59
CA PHE A 17 3.92 3.62 0.33
C PHE A 17 4.48 3.64 1.73
N GLU A 18 3.75 4.26 2.65
CA GLU A 18 4.17 4.28 4.05
C GLU A 18 4.30 2.87 4.59
N ASN A 19 5.35 2.63 5.38
CA ASN A 19 5.62 1.32 5.97
C ASN A 19 4.34 0.76 6.59
N PRO A 20 3.86 -0.41 6.13
CA PRO A 20 2.61 -0.95 6.61
C PRO A 20 2.77 -1.51 8.02
N ALA A 21 1.65 -1.64 8.72
CA ALA A 21 1.60 -2.33 10.01
C ALA A 21 1.90 -3.82 9.85
N LYS A 22 1.53 -4.40 8.69
CA LYS A 22 1.95 -5.74 8.26
C LYS A 22 2.26 -5.72 6.76
N ALA A 23 3.43 -6.21 6.38
CA ALA A 23 3.86 -6.32 4.99
C ALA A 23 3.25 -7.57 4.32
N THR A 24 1.95 -7.51 4.03
CA THR A 24 1.21 -8.51 3.25
C THR A 24 0.81 -7.93 1.89
N TRP A 25 0.36 -8.75 0.94
CA TRP A 25 -0.28 -8.27 -0.29
C TRP A 25 -1.75 -8.73 -0.33
N PRO A 26 -2.73 -7.84 -0.08
CA PRO A 26 -2.60 -6.40 0.16
C PRO A 26 -2.08 -6.04 1.57
N PRO A 27 -1.39 -4.89 1.73
CA PRO A 27 -0.92 -4.39 3.02
C PRO A 27 -2.04 -3.81 3.89
N VAL A 28 -1.72 -3.64 5.17
CA VAL A 28 -2.62 -3.04 6.16
C VAL A 28 -1.92 -2.00 7.02
N TRP A 29 -2.68 -1.03 7.53
CA TRP A 29 -2.20 0.07 8.37
C TRP A 29 -2.96 0.18 9.69
N ASN A 30 -2.41 0.94 10.62
CA ASN A 30 -2.92 1.18 11.96
C ASN A 30 -3.46 2.63 12.06
N PRO A 31 -4.74 2.87 11.73
CA PRO A 31 -5.42 4.13 12.03
C PRO A 31 -5.34 4.58 13.48
N ASP A 32 -5.35 3.67 14.45
CA ASP A 32 -5.30 4.04 15.87
C ASP A 32 -3.95 4.66 16.26
N ALA A 33 -2.90 4.43 15.46
CA ALA A 33 -1.59 5.06 15.61
C ALA A 33 -1.44 6.38 14.81
N GLN A 34 -2.53 6.93 14.27
CA GLN A 34 -2.51 8.21 13.56
C GLN A 34 -1.85 9.32 14.39
N GLY A 35 -0.99 10.12 13.75
CA GLY A 35 -0.31 11.25 14.38
C GLY A 35 0.83 10.86 15.33
N THR A 36 1.16 9.58 15.44
CA THR A 36 2.32 9.09 16.18
C THR A 36 3.53 8.88 15.26
N GLY A 37 4.71 8.61 15.84
CA GLY A 37 5.90 8.21 15.08
C GLY A 37 5.97 6.70 14.77
N VAL A 38 4.93 5.92 15.10
CA VAL A 38 4.98 4.46 15.02
C VAL A 38 4.87 3.98 13.57
N ARG A 39 5.55 2.86 13.27
CA ARG A 39 5.43 2.15 12.00
C ARG A 39 3.97 1.74 11.72
N GLY A 40 3.56 1.76 10.47
CA GLY A 40 2.21 1.33 10.11
C GLY A 40 1.12 2.34 10.36
N ARG A 41 1.41 3.52 10.94
CA ARG A 41 0.40 4.57 11.15
C ARG A 41 -0.30 4.98 9.85
N SER A 42 -1.45 5.63 9.99
CA SER A 42 -2.10 6.33 8.88
C SER A 42 -2.15 7.85 9.12
N TRP A 43 -2.56 8.58 8.09
CA TRP A 43 -3.01 9.97 8.19
C TRP A 43 -4.51 10.05 8.47
N SER A 44 -4.99 11.25 8.77
CA SER A 44 -6.39 11.55 9.09
C SER A 44 -7.41 11.14 8.02
N LYS A 45 -6.96 10.92 6.79
CA LYS A 45 -7.82 10.59 5.66
C LYS A 45 -7.38 9.33 4.90
N GLY A 46 -6.40 8.59 5.41
CA GLY A 46 -5.87 7.39 4.76
C GLY A 46 -4.34 7.31 4.76
N VAL A 47 -3.78 6.71 3.72
CA VAL A 47 -2.33 6.50 3.56
C VAL A 47 -1.83 7.05 2.23
N ILE A 48 -0.58 7.49 2.18
CA ILE A 48 0.01 8.04 0.95
C ILE A 48 0.65 6.90 0.16
N ILE A 49 0.30 6.79 -1.12
CA ILE A 49 0.81 5.78 -2.04
C ILE A 49 1.29 6.45 -3.33
N GLY A 50 2.54 6.17 -3.69
CA GLY A 50 3.17 6.46 -4.97
C GLY A 50 3.10 5.25 -5.91
N MET A 51 2.81 5.54 -7.16
CA MET A 51 2.58 4.57 -8.23
C MET A 51 3.74 4.57 -9.22
N ASN A 52 3.85 3.51 -10.05
CA ASN A 52 4.88 3.38 -11.09
C ASN A 52 4.69 4.37 -12.28
N ASP A 53 3.62 5.16 -12.29
CA ASP A 53 3.39 6.24 -13.26
C ASP A 53 3.84 7.63 -12.75
N SER A 54 4.61 7.68 -11.65
CA SER A 54 5.04 8.91 -10.98
C SER A 54 3.92 9.70 -10.28
N SER A 55 2.69 9.18 -10.22
CA SER A 55 1.63 9.79 -9.43
C SER A 55 1.76 9.43 -7.95
N VAL A 56 1.32 10.36 -7.09
CA VAL A 56 1.19 10.15 -5.64
C VAL A 56 -0.22 10.52 -5.23
N SER A 57 -0.86 9.66 -4.45
CA SER A 57 -2.25 9.83 -4.05
C SER A 57 -2.48 9.42 -2.61
N LEU A 58 -3.40 10.12 -1.94
CA LEU A 58 -3.92 9.71 -0.64
C LEU A 58 -5.02 8.67 -0.87
N ARG A 59 -4.84 7.45 -0.34
CA ARG A 59 -5.77 6.33 -0.48
C ARG A 59 -6.51 6.10 0.84
N PRO A 60 -7.86 6.11 0.84
CA PRO A 60 -8.63 5.88 2.04
C PRO A 60 -8.50 4.43 2.51
N LEU A 61 -8.54 4.24 3.82
CA LEU A 61 -8.65 2.92 4.45
C LEU A 61 -10.13 2.51 4.52
N GLU A 62 -10.41 1.21 4.62
CA GLU A 62 -11.78 0.69 4.72
C GLU A 62 -12.52 1.27 5.94
N THR A 63 -11.78 1.53 7.02
CA THR A 63 -12.23 2.24 8.21
C THR A 63 -11.08 3.09 8.80
N MET A 64 -11.42 4.15 9.52
CA MET A 64 -10.43 4.99 10.23
C MET A 64 -10.25 4.58 11.70
N LYS A 65 -10.50 3.31 12.02
CA LYS A 65 -10.31 2.72 13.36
C LYS A 65 -9.79 1.30 13.26
N GLY A 66 -8.89 0.94 14.17
CA GLY A 66 -8.28 -0.38 14.27
C GLY A 66 -6.76 -0.35 14.09
N THR A 67 -6.13 -1.48 14.40
CA THR A 67 -4.66 -1.62 14.39
C THR A 67 -4.11 -2.27 13.12
N ALA A 68 -4.98 -2.82 12.28
CA ALA A 68 -4.64 -3.43 11.01
C ALA A 68 -5.86 -3.33 10.07
N VAL A 69 -5.85 -2.33 9.21
CA VAL A 69 -6.96 -1.98 8.32
C VAL A 69 -6.44 -1.93 6.88
N PRO A 70 -7.10 -2.62 5.93
CA PRO A 70 -6.73 -2.57 4.52
C PRO A 70 -7.18 -1.25 3.88
N LEU A 71 -6.70 -1.02 2.65
CA LEU A 71 -7.27 0.02 1.81
C LEU A 71 -8.75 -0.20 1.56
N LYS A 72 -9.47 0.89 1.33
CA LYS A 72 -10.85 0.84 0.89
C LYS A 72 -10.94 0.21 -0.50
N LYS A 73 -11.86 -0.73 -0.67
CA LYS A 73 -12.10 -1.37 -1.97
C LYS A 73 -12.90 -0.48 -2.91
N VAL A 74 -12.57 -0.51 -4.19
CA VAL A 74 -13.30 0.11 -5.30
C VAL A 74 -13.60 -0.98 -6.32
N HIS A 75 -14.87 -1.17 -6.67
CA HIS A 75 -15.30 -2.29 -7.52
C HIS A 75 -14.85 -3.68 -7.04
N GLY A 76 -14.84 -3.90 -5.71
CA GLY A 76 -14.55 -5.20 -5.10
C GLY A 76 -13.07 -5.54 -4.93
N LYS A 77 -12.15 -4.68 -5.39
CA LYS A 77 -10.71 -4.81 -5.18
C LYS A 77 -10.13 -3.55 -4.56
N ASP A 78 -9.10 -3.68 -3.73
CA ASP A 78 -8.23 -2.56 -3.43
C ASP A 78 -7.17 -2.35 -4.53
N LEU A 79 -6.37 -1.29 -4.36
CA LEU A 79 -5.33 -0.90 -5.31
C LEU A 79 -4.27 -1.99 -5.52
N PHE A 80 -3.87 -2.70 -4.47
CA PHE A 80 -2.85 -3.75 -4.54
C PHE A 80 -3.41 -5.02 -5.16
N GLU A 81 -4.64 -5.39 -4.81
CA GLU A 81 -5.37 -6.49 -5.45
C GLU A 81 -5.61 -6.23 -6.94
N ALA A 82 -5.85 -4.97 -7.33
CA ALA A 82 -6.05 -4.56 -8.72
C ALA A 82 -4.74 -4.57 -9.53
N ALA A 83 -3.59 -4.36 -8.87
CA ALA A 83 -2.28 -4.33 -9.50
C ALA A 83 -1.74 -5.73 -9.88
N ILE A 84 -2.34 -6.82 -9.40
CA ILE A 84 -1.96 -8.17 -9.80
C ILE A 84 -2.37 -8.41 -11.25
N ASP A 85 -1.37 -8.57 -12.11
CA ASP A 85 -1.52 -8.94 -13.53
C ASP A 85 -0.85 -10.29 -13.77
N PRO A 86 -1.55 -11.33 -14.27
CA PRO A 86 -0.99 -12.66 -14.45
C PRO A 86 0.27 -12.73 -15.35
N THR A 87 0.51 -11.72 -16.17
CA THR A 87 1.60 -11.68 -17.16
C THR A 87 2.73 -10.76 -16.71
N ALA A 88 2.40 -9.55 -16.25
CA ALA A 88 3.37 -8.51 -15.93
C ALA A 88 3.71 -8.42 -14.44
N PHE A 89 2.80 -8.84 -13.55
CA PHE A 89 3.01 -8.81 -12.10
C PHE A 89 2.16 -9.90 -11.40
N PRO A 90 2.54 -11.18 -11.58
CA PRO A 90 1.69 -12.32 -11.20
C PRO A 90 1.60 -12.54 -9.70
N THR A 91 2.53 -11.99 -8.92
CA THR A 91 2.59 -12.14 -7.47
C THR A 91 3.03 -10.82 -6.86
N GLY A 92 2.26 -10.36 -5.87
CA GLY A 92 2.56 -9.15 -5.14
C GLY A 92 3.36 -9.45 -3.87
N GLU A 93 4.52 -8.83 -3.76
CA GLU A 93 5.39 -8.94 -2.60
C GLU A 93 5.86 -7.56 -2.15
N ILE A 94 5.87 -7.37 -0.82
CA ILE A 94 6.34 -6.13 -0.20
C ILE A 94 7.73 -6.39 0.35
N LEU A 95 8.70 -5.65 -0.16
CA LEU A 95 10.02 -5.55 0.45
C LEU A 95 9.88 -4.79 1.77
N ASP A 96 9.93 -5.54 2.86
CA ASP A 96 9.92 -5.04 4.23
C ASP A 96 11.36 -4.83 4.72
N ILE A 97 11.80 -3.58 4.71
CA ILE A 97 13.11 -3.19 5.20
C ILE A 97 12.94 -2.57 6.59
N GLU A 98 13.57 -3.18 7.60
CA GLU A 98 13.78 -2.52 8.89
C GLU A 98 15.05 -1.65 8.81
N GLU A 99 14.90 -0.34 8.94
CA GLU A 99 16.05 0.53 9.20
C GLU A 99 16.56 0.24 10.63
N LYS A 100 17.83 -0.15 10.73
CA LYS A 100 18.53 -0.45 12.00
C LYS A 100 19.04 0.81 12.68
#